data_AF-A0A1X7US38-F1
#
_entry.id   AF-A0A1X7US38-F1
#
_cell.length_a   1.000
_cell.length_b   1.000
_cell.length_c   1.000
_cell.angle_alpha   90.00
_cell.angle_beta   90.00
_cell.angle_gamma   90.00
#
_symmetry.space_group_name_H-M   'P 1'
#
loop_
_entity.id
_entity.type
_entity.pdbx_description
1 polymer ?
#
loop_
_entity_poly.entity_id
_entity_poly.type
_entity_poly.pdbx_seq_one_letter_code
_entity_poly.pdbx_strand_id
1 'polypeptide(L)'
;MATPSLYKFFKKTDPSRQELEFLPDPEGELSTKVPKSMVSSANEEVKTALMHSGRTKRSRGTYDKYTPQEKASIARQAIENGVTNTLRKYNENMQDRTLKESTIRTWVKAYKQELALKRCAGVAVTAPIAILESKRRGCPLLLDEDLDRHTQEYITELRRNGGVMNTDIVLAVAMGIVKRIDANLLEANGGHISISRDWAKGFLKRMGFVKRRANTKSNVSVEEFEKQKAQFN
;
A
#
# COMPACT_ATOMS: atom_id res chain seq x y z
N MET A 1 -53.24 12.60 -10.07
CA MET A 1 -52.20 13.65 -10.18
C MET A 1 -50.87 13.05 -9.74
N ALA A 2 -49.88 12.96 -10.64
CA ALA A 2 -48.59 12.35 -10.33
C ALA A 2 -47.70 13.33 -9.55
N THR A 3 -47.23 12.95 -8.37
CA THR A 3 -46.31 13.74 -7.56
C THR A 3 -44.95 13.81 -8.27
N PRO A 4 -44.41 15.01 -8.57
CA PRO A 4 -43.08 15.12 -9.16
C PRO A 4 -42.02 14.63 -8.16
N SER A 5 -41.17 13.71 -8.62
CA SER A 5 -40.02 13.21 -7.85
C SER A 5 -39.08 14.36 -7.48
N LEU A 6 -38.86 14.55 -6.17
CA LEU A 6 -37.96 15.55 -5.56
C LEU A 6 -36.53 15.55 -6.15
N TYR A 7 -36.12 14.44 -6.77
CA TYR A 7 -34.81 14.28 -7.38
C TYR A 7 -34.55 15.18 -8.61
N LYS A 8 -35.57 15.81 -9.20
CA LYS A 8 -35.40 16.73 -10.33
C LYS A 8 -34.80 18.10 -9.94
N PHE A 9 -34.82 18.47 -8.66
CA PHE A 9 -34.40 19.81 -8.20
C PHE A 9 -33.01 19.84 -7.56
N PHE A 10 -32.40 18.68 -7.30
CA PHE A 10 -31.01 18.62 -6.87
C PHE A 10 -30.10 18.80 -8.08
N LYS A 11 -29.44 19.97 -8.18
CA LYS A 11 -28.32 20.13 -9.11
C LYS A 11 -27.25 19.10 -8.72
N LYS A 12 -26.87 18.22 -9.65
CA LYS A 12 -25.65 17.41 -9.50
C LYS A 12 -24.49 18.40 -9.37
N THR A 13 -23.97 18.60 -8.17
CA THR A 13 -22.67 19.22 -7.99
C THR A 13 -21.65 18.34 -8.68
N ASP A 14 -20.86 18.94 -9.56
CA ASP A 14 -19.78 18.26 -10.24
C ASP A 14 -18.80 17.75 -9.16
N PRO A 15 -18.63 16.42 -8.97
CA PRO A 15 -17.78 15.89 -7.91
C PRO A 15 -16.32 16.39 -8.02
N SER A 16 -15.90 16.84 -9.21
CA SER A 16 -14.60 17.45 -9.44
C SER A 16 -14.41 18.82 -8.78
N ARG A 17 -15.48 19.57 -8.49
CA ARG A 17 -15.38 20.94 -7.92
C ARG A 17 -15.23 20.96 -6.40
N GLN A 18 -15.74 19.96 -5.70
CA GLN A 18 -15.71 19.93 -4.23
C GLN A 18 -14.44 19.26 -3.69
N GLU A 19 -13.81 18.36 -4.46
CA GLU A 19 -12.57 17.68 -4.05
C GLU A 19 -11.34 18.62 -4.04
N LEU A 20 -11.41 19.76 -4.74
CA LEU A 20 -10.38 20.79 -4.77
C LEU A 20 -10.33 21.64 -3.49
N GLU A 21 -11.43 21.69 -2.75
CA GLU A 21 -11.61 22.54 -1.56
C GLU A 21 -10.82 22.02 -0.35
N PHE A 22 -10.40 20.75 -0.39
CA PHE A 22 -9.67 20.09 0.69
C PHE A 22 -8.15 20.09 0.51
N LEU A 23 -7.65 20.60 -0.62
CA LEU A 23 -6.22 20.67 -0.88
C LEU A 23 -5.54 21.62 0.13
N PRO A 24 -4.37 21.27 0.67
CA PRO A 24 -3.65 22.13 1.58
C PRO A 24 -3.24 23.44 0.88
N ASP A 25 -3.45 24.55 1.59
CA ASP A 25 -3.03 25.88 1.13
C ASP A 25 -1.50 25.94 1.08
N PRO A 26 -0.89 26.30 -0.08
CA PRO A 26 0.55 26.50 -0.17
C PRO A 26 1.11 27.54 0.79
N GLU A 27 0.30 28.48 1.30
CA GLU A 27 0.73 29.49 2.28
C GLU A 27 0.30 29.19 3.72
N GLY A 28 -0.38 28.05 3.95
CA GLY A 28 -0.90 27.67 5.26
C GLY A 28 0.15 27.07 6.21
N GLU A 29 -0.32 26.45 7.30
CA GLU A 29 0.54 25.86 8.35
C GLU A 29 1.55 24.83 7.82
N LEU A 30 1.21 24.13 6.73
CA LEU A 30 2.10 23.16 6.07
C LEU A 30 3.37 23.82 5.49
N SER A 31 3.32 25.12 5.15
CA SER A 31 4.47 25.89 4.64
C SER A 31 5.63 25.96 5.63
N THR A 32 5.38 25.72 6.92
CA THR A 32 6.43 25.72 7.97
C THR A 32 7.28 24.45 7.94
N LYS A 33 6.77 23.36 7.36
CA LYS A 33 7.40 22.03 7.35
C LYS A 33 7.79 21.58 5.95
N VAL A 34 6.99 21.95 4.96
CA VAL A 34 7.22 21.65 3.54
C VAL A 34 7.31 22.96 2.77
N PRO A 35 8.32 23.16 1.89
CA PRO A 35 8.42 24.37 1.08
C PRO A 35 7.15 24.62 0.26
N LYS A 36 6.62 25.86 0.26
CA LYS A 36 5.41 26.29 -0.48
C LYS A 36 5.34 25.73 -1.90
N SER A 37 6.49 25.75 -2.52
CA SER A 37 6.73 25.41 -3.90
C SER A 37 6.56 23.91 -4.23
N MET A 38 6.73 23.03 -3.24
CA MET A 38 6.39 21.60 -3.31
C MET A 38 4.90 21.37 -3.10
N VAL A 39 4.28 22.12 -2.20
CA VAL A 39 2.84 22.05 -1.91
C VAL A 39 2.04 22.39 -3.16
N SER A 40 2.40 23.46 -3.89
CA SER A 40 1.77 23.82 -5.16
C SER A 40 1.91 22.73 -6.24
N SER A 41 3.11 22.16 -6.39
CA SER A 41 3.34 21.10 -7.39
C SER A 41 2.58 19.81 -7.06
N ALA A 42 2.51 19.43 -5.78
CA ALA A 42 1.73 18.30 -5.33
C ALA A 42 0.23 18.51 -5.56
N ASN A 43 -0.26 19.73 -5.31
CA ASN A 43 -1.65 20.09 -5.58
C ASN A 43 -2.02 19.89 -7.06
N GLU A 44 -1.16 20.29 -8.01
CA GLU A 44 -1.43 20.11 -9.44
C GLU A 44 -1.57 18.63 -9.85
N GLU A 45 -0.63 17.79 -9.42
CA GLU A 45 -0.65 16.36 -9.74
C GLU A 45 -1.83 15.63 -9.08
N VAL A 46 -2.28 16.08 -7.89
CA VAL A 46 -3.46 15.48 -7.24
C VAL A 46 -4.71 15.74 -8.06
N LYS A 47 -4.84 16.94 -8.66
CA LYS A 47 -5.97 17.29 -9.54
C LYS A 47 -6.01 16.39 -10.77
N THR A 48 -4.86 16.14 -11.41
CA THR A 48 -4.79 15.29 -12.60
C THR A 48 -5.13 13.83 -12.26
N ALA A 49 -4.68 13.32 -11.11
CA ALA A 49 -4.93 11.95 -10.68
C ALA A 49 -6.41 11.66 -10.36
N LEU A 50 -7.12 12.63 -9.76
CA LEU A 50 -8.56 12.51 -9.45
C LEU A 50 -9.39 12.28 -10.72
N MET A 51 -8.99 12.86 -11.86
CA MET A 51 -9.73 12.75 -13.13
C MET A 51 -9.62 11.38 -13.82
N HIS A 52 -8.69 10.50 -13.42
CA HIS A 52 -8.33 9.30 -14.20
C HIS A 52 -8.53 7.95 -13.46
N SER A 53 -9.27 7.91 -12.35
CA SER A 53 -9.34 6.69 -11.52
C SER A 53 -10.36 5.64 -12.01
N GLY A 54 -9.87 4.51 -12.55
CA GLY A 54 -10.72 3.36 -12.88
C GLY A 54 -9.96 2.13 -13.39
N ARG A 55 -9.60 1.18 -12.52
CA ARG A 55 -9.19 -0.18 -12.92
C ARG A 55 -9.36 -1.18 -11.77
N THR A 56 -9.98 -2.33 -12.06
CA THR A 56 -10.12 -3.46 -11.15
C THR A 56 -8.93 -4.40 -11.29
N LYS A 57 -8.39 -4.89 -10.16
CA LYS A 57 -7.29 -5.88 -10.11
C LYS A 57 -7.86 -7.25 -9.74
N ARG A 58 -7.31 -8.32 -10.33
CA ARG A 58 -7.56 -9.71 -9.92
C ARG A 58 -6.84 -10.00 -8.58
N SER A 59 -7.49 -10.68 -7.65
CA SER A 59 -6.86 -11.11 -6.40
C SER A 59 -5.98 -12.34 -6.63
N ARG A 60 -4.86 -12.43 -5.90
CA ARG A 60 -4.03 -13.64 -5.83
C ARG A 60 -4.72 -14.65 -4.91
N GLY A 61 -4.57 -15.95 -5.21
CA GLY A 61 -5.08 -17.03 -4.36
C GLY A 61 -4.41 -17.08 -2.98
N THR A 62 -5.06 -17.77 -2.04
CA THR A 62 -4.58 -17.98 -0.67
C THR A 62 -3.30 -18.82 -0.66
N TYR A 63 -2.27 -18.36 0.06
CA TYR A 63 -1.04 -19.13 0.26
C TYR A 63 -1.16 -20.05 1.48
N ASP A 64 -0.70 -21.29 1.35
CA ASP A 64 -0.58 -22.22 2.47
C ASP A 64 0.48 -21.76 3.47
N LYS A 65 0.12 -21.75 4.76
CA LYS A 65 1.00 -21.32 5.85
C LYS A 65 1.66 -22.55 6.47
N TYR A 66 2.99 -22.49 6.60
CA TYR A 66 3.79 -23.50 7.30
C TYR A 66 4.50 -22.85 8.49
N THR A 67 4.51 -23.53 9.62
CA THR A 67 5.21 -23.08 10.83
C THR A 67 6.73 -23.16 10.63
N PRO A 68 7.53 -22.31 11.30
CA PRO A 68 8.99 -22.38 11.25
C PRO A 68 9.57 -23.77 11.58
N GLN A 69 8.91 -24.51 12.49
CA GLN A 69 9.27 -25.84 12.94
C GLN A 69 9.00 -26.88 11.86
N GLU A 70 7.82 -26.84 11.23
CA GLU A 70 7.49 -27.70 10.09
C GLU A 70 8.49 -27.52 8.95
N LYS A 71 8.86 -26.27 8.63
CA LYS A 71 9.84 -25.99 7.59
C LYS A 71 11.20 -26.60 7.90
N ALA A 72 11.65 -26.51 9.16
CA ALA A 72 12.92 -27.11 9.59
C ALA A 72 12.89 -28.64 9.50
N SER A 73 11.78 -29.27 9.91
CA SER A 73 11.57 -30.71 9.81
C SER A 73 11.57 -31.20 8.36
N ILE A 74 10.80 -30.52 7.48
CA ILE A 74 10.72 -30.84 6.05
C ILE A 74 12.10 -30.66 5.38
N ALA A 75 12.80 -29.56 5.68
CA ALA A 75 14.13 -29.30 5.12
C ALA A 75 15.14 -30.37 5.55
N ARG A 76 15.12 -30.78 6.82
CA ARG A 76 15.97 -31.87 7.33
C ARG A 76 15.65 -33.18 6.61
N GLN A 77 14.39 -33.56 6.53
CA GLN A 77 13.98 -34.80 5.88
C GLN A 77 14.36 -34.81 4.39
N ALA A 78 14.29 -33.65 3.71
CA ALA A 78 14.71 -33.50 2.32
C ALA A 78 16.23 -33.59 2.12
N ILE A 79 17.04 -33.19 3.11
CA ILE A 79 18.50 -33.37 3.08
C ILE A 79 18.85 -34.85 3.26
N GLU A 80 18.16 -35.55 4.15
CA GLU A 80 18.41 -36.97 4.44
C GLU A 80 17.90 -37.91 3.34
N ASN A 81 16.68 -37.69 2.85
CA ASN A 81 15.96 -38.63 1.97
C ASN A 81 15.74 -38.14 0.54
N GLY A 82 16.18 -36.91 0.23
CA GLY A 82 15.96 -36.25 -1.05
C GLY A 82 14.61 -35.51 -1.14
N VAL A 83 14.57 -34.50 -2.01
CA VAL A 83 13.43 -33.57 -2.16
C VAL A 83 12.18 -34.28 -2.70
N THR A 84 12.32 -35.15 -3.70
CA THR A 84 11.20 -35.83 -4.36
C THR A 84 10.50 -36.84 -3.45
N ASN A 85 11.27 -37.63 -2.69
CA ASN A 85 10.72 -38.58 -1.73
C ASN A 85 9.98 -37.84 -0.59
N THR A 86 10.57 -36.75 -0.14
CA THR A 86 9.97 -35.89 0.90
C THR A 86 8.66 -35.28 0.40
N LEU A 87 8.64 -34.73 -0.83
CA LEU A 87 7.44 -34.19 -1.45
C LEU A 87 6.30 -35.22 -1.52
N ARG A 88 6.61 -36.44 -1.96
CA ARG A 88 5.63 -37.54 -2.02
C ARG A 88 5.05 -37.85 -0.64
N LYS A 89 5.91 -38.09 0.35
CA LYS A 89 5.48 -38.39 1.73
C LYS A 89 4.60 -37.29 2.32
N TYR A 90 4.94 -36.03 2.13
CA TYR A 90 4.16 -34.92 2.68
C TYR A 90 2.84 -34.70 1.94
N ASN A 91 2.80 -34.88 0.62
CA ASN A 91 1.55 -34.77 -0.15
C ASN A 91 0.61 -35.96 0.11
N GLU A 92 1.15 -37.15 0.42
CA GLU A 92 0.35 -38.31 0.87
C GLU A 92 -0.23 -38.10 2.27
N ASN A 93 0.57 -37.54 3.19
CA ASN A 93 0.19 -37.36 4.60
C ASN A 93 -0.66 -36.10 4.86
N MET A 94 -0.56 -35.06 4.02
CA MET A 94 -1.29 -33.79 4.18
C MET A 94 -2.23 -33.57 2.99
N GLN A 95 -3.46 -34.10 3.08
CA GLN A 95 -4.48 -33.96 2.03
C GLN A 95 -4.96 -32.51 1.86
N ASP A 96 -4.88 -31.68 2.91
CA ASP A 96 -5.39 -30.31 2.91
C ASP A 96 -4.43 -29.28 2.29
N ARG A 97 -3.13 -29.62 2.10
CA ARG A 97 -2.11 -28.66 1.64
C ARG A 97 -1.14 -29.31 0.68
N THR A 98 -1.13 -28.81 -0.56
CA THR A 98 -0.19 -29.31 -1.57
C THR A 98 1.15 -28.59 -1.46
N LEU A 99 2.20 -29.35 -1.11
CA LEU A 99 3.54 -28.82 -1.08
C LEU A 99 4.10 -28.78 -2.51
N LYS A 100 4.86 -27.73 -2.83
CA LYS A 100 5.55 -27.58 -4.12
C LYS A 100 7.03 -27.85 -3.96
N GLU A 101 7.64 -28.47 -4.96
CA GLU A 101 9.07 -28.80 -4.95
C GLU A 101 9.96 -27.56 -4.77
N SER A 102 9.62 -26.45 -5.45
CA SER A 102 10.33 -25.16 -5.33
C SER A 102 10.36 -24.63 -3.89
N THR A 103 9.30 -24.90 -3.12
CA THR A 103 9.17 -24.49 -1.73
C THR A 103 10.15 -25.27 -0.85
N ILE A 104 10.21 -26.60 -1.01
CA ILE A 104 11.16 -27.46 -0.29
C ILE A 104 12.60 -27.03 -0.59
N ARG A 105 12.94 -26.81 -1.87
CA ARG A 105 14.28 -26.35 -2.27
C ARG A 105 14.66 -25.04 -1.60
N THR A 106 13.72 -24.11 -1.47
CA THR A 106 13.93 -22.84 -0.77
C THR A 106 14.25 -23.06 0.71
N TRP A 107 13.52 -23.95 1.40
CA TRP A 107 13.75 -24.26 2.81
C TRP A 107 15.06 -25.02 3.03
N VAL A 108 15.40 -25.97 2.16
CA VAL A 108 16.70 -26.68 2.20
C VAL A 108 17.86 -25.69 2.05
N LYS A 109 17.74 -24.71 1.14
CA LYS A 109 18.76 -23.66 0.98
C LYS A 109 18.93 -22.84 2.26
N ALA A 110 17.82 -22.40 2.85
CA ALA A 110 17.85 -21.64 4.11
C ALA A 110 18.44 -22.47 5.26
N TYR A 111 18.06 -23.75 5.38
CA TYR A 111 18.59 -24.67 6.39
C TYR A 111 20.11 -24.85 6.28
N LYS A 112 20.63 -25.03 5.05
CA LYS A 112 22.07 -25.11 4.80
C LYS A 112 22.81 -23.82 5.17
N GLN A 113 22.21 -22.66 4.91
CA GLN A 113 22.78 -21.37 5.31
C GLN A 113 22.87 -21.23 6.83
N GLU A 114 21.81 -21.59 7.56
CA GLU A 114 21.84 -21.58 9.02
C GLU A 114 22.85 -22.57 9.61
N LEU A 115 23.01 -23.76 9.02
CA LEU A 115 24.07 -24.70 9.41
C LEU A 115 25.46 -24.10 9.19
N ALA A 116 25.68 -23.40 8.07
CA ALA A 116 26.94 -22.73 7.80
C ALA A 116 27.23 -21.62 8.82
N LEU A 117 26.22 -20.81 9.17
CA LEU A 117 26.35 -19.77 10.19
C LEU A 117 26.69 -20.36 11.57
N LYS A 118 26.02 -21.45 11.98
CA LYS A 118 26.32 -22.13 13.26
C LYS A 118 27.72 -22.71 13.31
N ARG A 119 28.21 -23.26 12.19
CA ARG A 119 29.60 -23.75 12.05
C ARG A 119 30.61 -22.61 12.21
N CYS A 120 30.37 -21.47 11.58
CA CYS A 120 31.24 -20.29 11.72
C CYS A 120 31.20 -19.72 13.15
N ALA A 121 30.08 -19.85 13.86
CA ALA A 121 29.93 -19.39 15.24
C ALA A 121 30.53 -20.35 16.29
N GLY A 122 31.16 -21.46 15.89
CA GLY A 122 31.79 -22.42 16.81
C GLY A 122 30.81 -23.22 17.69
N VAL A 123 29.50 -23.16 17.39
CA VAL A 123 28.48 -23.93 18.11
C VAL A 123 28.55 -25.38 17.65
N ALA A 124 28.65 -26.32 18.59
CA ALA A 124 28.73 -27.75 18.31
C ALA A 124 27.63 -28.20 17.32
N VAL A 125 28.07 -28.75 16.19
CA VAL A 125 27.27 -29.08 14.99
C VAL A 125 26.21 -30.16 15.23
N THR A 126 26.22 -30.79 16.41
CA THR A 126 25.43 -31.99 16.71
C THR A 126 23.95 -31.70 16.93
N ALA A 127 23.57 -30.47 17.27
CA ALA A 127 22.16 -30.13 17.51
C ALA A 127 21.43 -29.78 16.20
N PRO A 128 20.37 -30.51 15.81
CA PRO A 128 19.58 -30.18 14.62
C PRO A 128 18.91 -28.80 14.78
N ILE A 129 18.80 -28.06 13.67
CA ILE A 129 18.05 -26.80 13.65
C ILE A 129 16.56 -27.14 13.85
N ALA A 130 15.99 -26.70 14.97
CA ALA A 130 14.59 -26.96 15.34
C ALA A 130 13.60 -25.92 14.74
N ILE A 131 14.08 -24.71 14.42
CA ILE A 131 13.25 -23.59 13.99
C ILE A 131 13.93 -22.93 12.79
N LEU A 132 13.25 -22.87 11.64
CA LEU A 132 13.69 -22.14 10.46
C LEU A 132 12.89 -20.84 10.37
N GLU A 133 13.44 -19.76 10.94
CA GLU A 133 12.75 -18.48 10.93
C GLU A 133 12.66 -17.93 9.50
N SER A 134 11.48 -17.44 9.13
CA SER A 134 11.37 -16.69 7.88
C SER A 134 12.06 -15.36 8.03
N LYS A 135 12.98 -15.04 7.10
CA LYS A 135 13.58 -13.70 7.01
C LYS A 135 12.49 -12.63 7.10
N ARG A 136 12.67 -11.67 8.01
CA ARG A 136 11.80 -10.49 8.10
C ARG A 136 11.80 -9.81 6.73
N ARG A 137 10.65 -9.80 6.06
CA ARG A 137 10.49 -9.09 4.78
C ARG A 137 10.37 -7.61 5.09
N GLY A 138 11.44 -6.86 4.86
CA GLY A 138 11.39 -5.41 4.84
C GLY A 138 10.84 -4.90 3.51
N CYS A 139 10.25 -3.71 3.54
CA CYS A 139 10.09 -2.86 2.37
C CYS A 139 11.00 -1.66 2.62
N PRO A 140 12.24 -1.64 2.10
CA PRO A 140 13.10 -0.47 2.24
C PRO A 140 12.38 0.76 1.67
N LEU A 141 12.68 1.93 2.23
CA LEU A 141 12.12 3.19 1.73
C LEU A 141 12.60 3.37 0.28
N LEU A 142 11.65 3.62 -0.62
CA LEU A 142 11.93 3.88 -2.04
C LEU A 142 12.43 5.30 -2.25
N LEU A 143 11.92 6.23 -1.44
CA LEU A 143 12.34 7.61 -1.41
C LEU A 143 13.32 7.78 -0.25
N ASP A 144 14.24 8.71 -0.39
CA ASP A 144 15.09 9.13 0.72
C ASP A 144 14.25 9.62 1.91
N GLU A 145 14.82 9.56 3.12
CA GLU A 145 14.10 9.84 4.36
C GLU A 145 13.43 11.23 4.37
N ASP A 146 14.07 12.23 3.79
CA ASP A 146 13.53 13.60 3.71
C ASP A 146 12.33 13.68 2.75
N LEU A 147 12.42 13.05 1.57
CA LEU A 147 11.34 12.98 0.58
C LEU A 147 10.12 12.22 1.14
N ASP A 148 10.38 11.10 1.83
CA ASP A 148 9.32 10.31 2.49
C ASP A 148 8.67 11.14 3.61
N ARG A 149 9.45 11.87 4.43
CA ARG A 149 8.95 12.76 5.49
C ARG A 149 8.04 13.85 4.95
N HIS A 150 8.47 14.59 3.92
CA HIS A 150 7.64 15.64 3.30
C HIS A 150 6.34 15.08 2.72
N THR A 151 6.40 13.88 2.12
CA THR A 151 5.21 13.20 1.62
C THR A 151 4.26 12.84 2.77
N GLN A 152 4.79 12.38 3.92
CA GLN A 152 3.98 12.02 5.10
C GLN A 152 3.29 13.24 5.71
N GLU A 153 4.01 14.36 5.84
CA GLU A 153 3.47 15.62 6.38
C GLU A 153 2.35 16.16 5.51
N TYR A 154 2.55 16.22 4.20
CA TYR A 154 1.54 16.69 3.26
C TYR A 154 0.26 15.85 3.35
N ILE A 155 0.41 14.52 3.35
CA ILE A 155 -0.73 13.61 3.40
C ILE A 155 -1.45 13.68 4.76
N THR A 156 -0.73 13.97 5.84
CA THR A 156 -1.32 14.17 7.17
C THR A 156 -2.16 15.44 7.21
N GLU A 157 -1.70 16.54 6.62
CA GLU A 157 -2.47 17.79 6.53
C GLU A 157 -3.68 17.64 5.60
N LEU A 158 -3.52 17.01 4.44
CA LEU A 158 -4.65 16.72 3.54
C LEU A 158 -5.74 15.93 4.26
N ARG A 159 -5.35 15.01 5.14
CA ARG A 159 -6.27 14.21 5.95
C ARG A 159 -6.92 15.04 7.07
N ARG A 160 -6.19 15.97 7.71
CA ARG A 160 -6.72 16.89 8.72
C ARG A 160 -7.80 17.78 8.12
N ASN A 161 -7.59 18.24 6.89
CA ASN A 161 -8.54 19.06 6.14
C ASN A 161 -9.78 18.29 5.66
N GLY A 162 -9.89 16.98 5.93
CA GLY A 162 -11.03 16.17 5.51
C GLY A 162 -10.93 15.63 4.07
N GLY A 163 -9.79 15.80 3.41
CA GLY A 163 -9.57 15.35 2.04
C GLY A 163 -9.72 13.84 1.84
N VAL A 164 -10.12 13.46 0.63
CA VAL A 164 -10.21 12.06 0.22
C VAL A 164 -8.80 11.48 0.17
N MET A 165 -8.62 10.27 0.71
CA MET A 165 -7.33 9.60 0.78
C MET A 165 -7.33 8.35 -0.10
N ASN A 166 -6.72 8.45 -1.28
CA ASN A 166 -6.57 7.36 -2.24
C ASN A 166 -5.10 7.13 -2.63
N THR A 167 -4.79 5.94 -3.14
CA THR A 167 -3.46 5.57 -3.64
C THR A 167 -2.99 6.49 -4.76
N ASP A 168 -3.90 6.94 -5.62
CA ASP A 168 -3.55 7.84 -6.73
C ASP A 168 -3.16 9.25 -6.25
N ILE A 169 -3.75 9.71 -5.13
CA ILE A 169 -3.38 10.98 -4.47
C ILE A 169 -1.98 10.87 -3.88
N VAL A 170 -1.67 9.75 -3.20
CA VAL A 170 -0.33 9.52 -2.65
C VAL A 170 0.74 9.45 -3.74
N LEU A 171 0.42 8.82 -4.88
CA LEU A 171 1.29 8.83 -6.05
C LEU A 171 1.58 10.24 -6.53
N ALA A 172 0.52 11.02 -6.75
CA ALA A 172 0.60 12.39 -7.23
C ALA A 172 1.44 13.30 -6.30
N VAL A 173 1.18 13.24 -4.99
CA VAL A 173 1.93 14.02 -4.00
C VAL A 173 3.42 13.67 -4.03
N ALA A 174 3.74 12.36 -4.00
CA ALA A 174 5.13 11.92 -4.04
C ALA A 174 5.83 12.32 -5.34
N MET A 175 5.16 12.19 -6.48
CA MET A 175 5.68 12.64 -7.78
C MET A 175 5.92 14.15 -7.80
N GLY A 176 4.98 14.96 -7.32
CA GLY A 176 5.11 16.41 -7.25
C GLY A 176 6.27 16.87 -6.36
N ILE A 177 6.45 16.23 -5.20
CA ILE A 177 7.56 16.52 -4.28
C ILE A 177 8.90 16.17 -4.93
N VAL A 178 9.05 14.97 -5.50
CA VAL A 178 10.30 14.55 -6.17
C VAL A 178 10.60 15.45 -7.36
N LYS A 179 9.61 15.71 -8.23
CA LYS A 179 9.75 16.59 -9.40
C LYS A 179 10.22 17.99 -9.03
N ARG A 180 9.83 18.48 -7.85
CA ARG A 180 10.23 19.80 -7.37
C ARG A 180 11.66 19.84 -6.83
N ILE A 181 12.14 18.77 -6.21
CA ILE A 181 13.53 18.68 -5.74
C ILE A 181 14.46 18.42 -6.91
N ASP A 182 14.25 17.31 -7.62
CA ASP A 182 14.99 16.96 -8.81
C ASP A 182 14.11 16.09 -9.72
N ALA A 183 13.70 16.70 -10.83
CA ALA A 183 12.91 16.04 -11.85
C ALA A 183 13.66 14.84 -12.47
N ASN A 184 14.99 14.84 -12.52
CA ASN A 184 15.79 13.77 -13.13
C ASN A 184 15.82 12.48 -12.31
N LEU A 185 15.37 12.51 -11.06
CA LEU A 185 15.24 11.30 -10.24
C LEU A 185 14.10 10.40 -10.72
N LEU A 186 13.07 10.97 -11.35
CA LEU A 186 11.90 10.23 -11.82
C LEU A 186 12.22 9.46 -13.10
N GLU A 187 11.73 8.22 -13.19
CA GLU A 187 11.84 7.36 -14.37
C GLU A 187 11.37 8.05 -15.66
N ALA A 188 10.32 8.89 -15.59
CA ALA A 188 9.81 9.64 -16.74
C ALA A 188 10.83 10.61 -17.36
N ASN A 189 11.84 11.04 -16.59
CA ASN A 189 12.89 11.95 -17.02
C ASN A 189 14.26 11.26 -17.11
N GLY A 190 14.29 9.92 -17.16
CA GLY A 190 15.51 9.12 -17.25
C GLY A 190 16.13 8.73 -15.90
N GLY A 191 15.43 8.96 -14.81
CA GLY A 191 15.86 8.61 -13.45
C GLY A 191 15.63 7.15 -13.06
N HIS A 192 16.08 6.80 -11.85
CA HIS A 192 15.97 5.44 -11.30
C HIS A 192 14.75 5.22 -10.38
N ILE A 193 14.06 6.29 -9.98
CA ILE A 193 12.91 6.21 -9.06
C ILE A 193 11.62 6.01 -9.86
N SER A 194 11.01 4.84 -9.69
CA SER A 194 9.69 4.51 -10.22
C SER A 194 8.64 4.47 -9.10
N ILE A 195 7.88 5.55 -8.95
CA ILE A 195 6.85 5.65 -7.92
C ILE A 195 5.61 4.85 -8.36
N SER A 196 5.52 3.60 -7.90
CA SER A 196 4.46 2.67 -8.31
C SER A 196 3.24 2.68 -7.39
N ARG A 197 2.09 2.25 -7.91
CA ARG A 197 0.84 2.12 -7.13
C ARG A 197 1.00 1.17 -5.93
N ASP A 198 1.86 0.17 -6.02
CA ASP A 198 2.07 -0.77 -4.93
C ASP A 198 2.99 -0.17 -3.84
N TRP A 199 3.93 0.70 -4.21
CA TRP A 199 4.64 1.56 -3.24
C TRP A 199 3.66 2.44 -2.46
N ALA A 200 2.75 3.14 -3.14
CA ALA A 200 1.79 4.05 -2.49
C ALA A 200 0.83 3.31 -1.52
N LYS A 201 0.48 2.05 -1.80
CA LYS A 201 -0.25 1.20 -0.84
C LYS A 201 0.60 0.85 0.38
N GLY A 202 1.87 0.51 0.16
CA GLY A 202 2.84 0.28 1.24
C GLY A 202 2.99 1.52 2.11
N PHE A 203 3.13 2.69 1.49
CA PHE A 203 3.22 4.00 2.14
C PHE A 203 2.01 4.27 3.05
N LEU A 204 0.78 4.16 2.53
CA LEU A 204 -0.44 4.31 3.33
C LEU A 204 -0.49 3.33 4.51
N LYS A 205 -0.06 2.08 4.28
CA LYS A 205 0.00 1.07 5.35
C LYS A 205 1.01 1.44 6.43
N ARG A 206 2.17 2.01 6.08
CA ARG A 206 3.18 2.48 7.06
C ARG A 206 2.65 3.59 7.95
N MET A 207 1.89 4.52 7.38
CA MET A 207 1.23 5.61 8.15
C MET A 207 -0.04 5.16 8.91
N GLY A 208 -0.45 3.89 8.81
CA GLY A 208 -1.69 3.40 9.42
C GLY A 208 -2.96 3.94 8.77
N PHE A 209 -2.89 4.45 7.54
CA PHE A 209 -4.03 5.04 6.84
C PHE A 209 -4.73 4.00 5.97
N VAL A 210 -6.06 3.96 6.08
CA VAL A 210 -6.94 3.17 5.19
C VAL A 210 -7.49 4.10 4.11
N LYS A 211 -7.69 3.57 2.88
CA LYS A 211 -8.36 4.29 1.78
C LYS A 211 -9.74 4.76 2.25
N ARG A 212 -9.98 6.07 2.28
CA ARG A 212 -11.33 6.62 2.43
C ARG A 212 -11.95 6.71 1.04
N ARG A 213 -13.12 6.12 0.85
CA ARG A 213 -13.94 6.41 -0.34
C ARG A 213 -14.70 7.71 -0.06
N ALA A 214 -14.67 8.64 -1.01
CA ALA A 214 -15.72 9.66 -1.07
C ALA A 214 -17.06 8.90 -1.19
N ASN A 215 -17.91 9.03 -0.18
CA ASN A 215 -19.26 8.52 -0.25
C ASN A 215 -20.05 9.44 -1.19
N THR A 216 -20.37 8.96 -2.39
CA THR A 216 -21.29 9.62 -3.35
C THR A 216 -22.75 9.62 -2.88
N LYS A 217 -23.01 9.57 -1.57
CA LYS A 217 -24.33 9.91 -1.04
C LYS A 217 -24.33 11.42 -0.87
N SER A 218 -24.91 12.10 -1.86
CA SER A 218 -25.21 13.54 -1.91
C SER A 218 -25.02 14.25 -0.56
N ASN A 219 -23.96 15.04 -0.44
CA ASN A 219 -23.84 16.03 0.64
C ASN A 219 -24.83 17.16 0.32
N VAL A 220 -26.09 16.97 0.70
CA VAL A 220 -27.03 18.08 0.80
C VAL A 220 -26.62 18.85 2.06
N SER A 221 -26.23 20.11 1.94
CA SER A 221 -26.04 20.96 3.12
C SER A 221 -27.38 21.07 3.85
N VAL A 222 -27.38 20.87 5.16
CA VAL A 222 -28.58 20.90 6.00
C VAL A 222 -29.31 22.25 5.90
N GLU A 223 -28.55 23.31 5.65
CA GLU A 223 -29.02 24.70 5.50
C GLU A 223 -29.87 24.92 4.23
N GLU A 224 -29.60 24.19 3.15
CA GLU A 224 -30.39 24.26 1.91
C GLU A 224 -31.66 23.41 2.03
N PHE A 225 -31.61 22.33 2.81
CA PHE A 225 -32.71 21.40 3.02
C PHE A 225 -33.89 22.03 3.77
N GLU A 226 -33.65 22.76 4.86
CA GLU A 226 -34.74 23.44 5.61
C GLU A 226 -35.42 24.54 4.77
N LYS A 227 -34.66 25.26 3.92
CA LYS A 227 -35.22 26.24 2.98
C LYS A 227 -36.09 25.59 1.90
N GLN A 228 -35.67 24.45 1.38
CA GLN A 228 -36.44 23.70 0.37
C GLN A 228 -37.68 23.03 0.96
N LYS A 229 -37.62 22.55 2.20
CA LYS A 229 -38.75 21.99 2.94
C LYS A 229 -39.85 23.02 3.20
N ALA A 230 -39.47 24.27 3.50
CA ALA A 230 -40.41 25.37 3.71
C ALA A 230 -41.21 25.79 2.47
N GLN A 231 -40.76 25.44 1.25
CA GLN A 231 -41.49 25.74 0.00
C GLN A 231 -42.67 24.79 -0.29
N PHE A 232 -42.82 23.71 0.48
CA PHE A 232 -43.82 22.66 0.26
C PHE A 232 -44.77 22.42 1.45
N ASN A 233 -44.69 23.26 2.49
CA ASN A 233 -45.73 23.41 3.52
C ASN A 233 -46.55 24.67 3.23
#